data_AF-A0A942N2G7-F1
#
_entry.id   AF-A0A942N2G7-F1
#
_cell.length_a   1.000
_cell.length_b   1.000
_cell.length_c   1.000
_cell.angle_alpha   90.00
_cell.angle_beta   90.00
_cell.angle_gamma   90.00
#
_symmetry.space_group_name_H-M   'P 1'
#
loop_
_entity.id
_entity.type
_entity.pdbx_description
1 polymer ?
#
loop_
_entity_poly.entity_id
_entity_poly.type
_entity_poly.pdbx_seq_one_letter_code
_entity_poly.pdbx_strand_id
1 'polypeptide(L)'
;MKDKLTKYYTELTPRERFKLVLDALSRDDEDEMNRLAETCPQKTYRMKDAAVTDLVDSSRDVVLVFTILWLDGMRRFLTIWGINQAYKESGQSNNSMSVDDPVKLAEQLYDLSSLLKGIYTGLRHFCEEIEVEPESLLAWYPPVLNDIDLLRDILDSGIPASEEASKLVLTVLRQRWQAKDAH
;
A
#
# COMPACT_ATOMS: atom_id res chain seq x y z
N MET A 1 -3.47 52.43 32.22
CA MET A 1 -2.10 52.13 31.74
C MET A 1 -1.92 50.69 31.25
N LYS A 2 -2.66 49.69 31.78
CA LYS A 2 -2.59 48.28 31.34
C LYS A 2 -2.86 48.04 29.84
N ASP A 3 -3.79 48.78 29.22
CA ASP A 3 -4.15 48.61 27.80
C ASP A 3 -3.05 48.92 26.78
N LYS A 4 -2.03 49.70 27.15
CA LYS A 4 -0.98 50.11 26.19
C LYS A 4 0.10 49.03 25.97
N LEU A 5 0.26 48.09 26.92
CA LEU A 5 1.30 47.05 26.86
C LEU A 5 0.80 45.78 26.14
N THR A 6 -0.49 45.46 26.26
CA THR A 6 -1.13 44.30 25.61
C THR A 6 -0.89 44.26 24.10
N LYS A 7 -0.80 45.44 23.48
CA LYS A 7 -0.61 45.62 22.04
C LYS A 7 0.76 45.15 21.53
N TYR A 8 1.79 45.17 22.37
CA TYR A 8 3.14 44.75 21.97
C TYR A 8 3.34 43.24 22.09
N TYR A 9 2.61 42.57 22.98
CA TYR A 9 2.74 41.11 23.12
C TYR A 9 2.32 40.37 21.85
N THR A 10 1.30 40.85 21.14
CA THR A 10 0.84 40.27 19.86
C THR A 10 1.88 40.33 18.74
N GLU A 11 2.89 41.20 18.84
CA GLU A 11 3.96 41.34 17.86
C GLU A 11 5.20 40.51 18.20
N LEU A 12 5.27 39.94 19.41
CA LEU A 12 6.39 39.10 19.83
C LEU A 12 6.46 37.83 18.99
N THR A 13 7.65 37.54 18.47
CA THR A 13 7.95 36.25 17.87
C THR A 13 7.91 35.13 18.92
N PRO A 14 7.70 33.87 18.52
CA PRO A 14 7.73 32.74 19.46
C PRO A 14 9.02 32.68 20.30
N ARG A 15 10.16 33.03 19.71
CA ARG A 15 11.47 32.99 20.38
C ARG A 15 11.65 34.10 21.42
N GLU A 16 11.16 35.30 21.16
CA GLU A 16 11.19 36.41 22.11
C GLU A 16 10.26 36.16 23.29
N ARG A 17 9.05 35.64 23.00
CA ARG A 17 8.09 35.25 24.04
C ARG A 17 8.63 34.14 24.93
N PHE A 18 9.30 33.13 24.36
CA PHE A 18 9.95 32.07 25.12
C PHE A 18 11.02 32.61 26.08
N LYS A 19 11.86 33.55 25.64
CA LYS A 19 12.86 34.19 26.52
C LYS A 19 12.20 34.95 27.67
N LEU A 20 11.16 35.73 27.37
CA LEU A 20 10.44 36.50 28.39
C LEU A 20 9.73 35.60 29.41
N VAL A 21 9.23 34.43 28.98
CA VAL A 21 8.67 33.42 29.89
C VAL A 21 9.74 32.89 30.85
N LEU A 22 10.94 32.56 30.34
CA LEU A 22 12.03 32.09 31.19
C LEU A 22 12.51 33.19 32.16
N ASP A 23 12.59 34.44 31.71
CA ASP A 23 12.96 35.57 32.56
C ASP A 23 11.90 35.84 33.64
N ALA A 24 10.61 35.73 33.32
CA ALA A 24 9.52 35.80 34.31
C ALA A 24 9.60 34.66 35.33
N LEU A 25 9.84 33.44 34.87
CA LEU A 25 10.03 32.26 35.72
C LEU A 25 11.20 32.44 36.70
N SER A 26 12.33 32.99 36.24
CA SER A 26 13.50 33.24 37.08
C SER A 26 13.26 34.26 38.21
N ARG A 27 12.20 35.05 38.10
CA ARG A 27 11.78 36.08 39.07
C ARG A 27 10.53 35.68 39.84
N ASP A 28 10.04 34.45 39.66
CA ASP A 28 8.81 33.92 40.27
C ASP A 28 7.57 34.78 39.92
N ASP A 29 7.56 35.41 38.75
CA ASP A 29 6.47 36.28 38.26
C ASP A 29 5.47 35.47 37.42
N GLU A 30 4.64 34.69 38.11
CA GLU A 30 3.61 33.85 37.50
C GLU A 30 2.57 34.67 36.72
N ASP A 31 2.26 35.88 37.18
CA ASP A 31 1.31 36.79 36.51
C ASP A 31 1.80 37.19 35.12
N GLU A 32 3.10 37.48 34.97
CA GLU A 32 3.68 37.81 33.67
C GLU A 32 3.78 36.59 32.76
N MET A 33 4.08 35.42 33.32
CA MET A 33 4.07 34.16 32.58
C MET A 33 2.66 33.86 32.01
N ASN A 34 1.62 34.03 32.83
CA ASN A 34 0.23 33.83 32.42
C ASN A 34 -0.18 34.86 31.34
N ARG A 35 0.20 36.13 31.48
CA ARG A 35 -0.04 37.16 30.43
C ARG A 35 0.65 36.81 29.11
N LEU A 36 1.89 36.30 29.15
CA LEU A 36 2.63 35.87 27.96
C LEU A 36 2.00 34.63 27.31
N ALA A 37 1.39 33.74 28.08
CA ALA A 37 0.67 32.59 27.55
C ALA A 37 -0.67 33.00 26.92
N GLU A 38 -1.46 33.83 27.62
CA GLU A 38 -2.80 34.29 27.18
C GLU A 38 -2.76 35.15 25.91
N THR A 39 -1.69 35.91 25.72
CA THR A 39 -1.51 36.78 24.54
C THR A 39 -0.88 36.06 23.34
N CYS A 40 -0.67 34.74 23.42
CA CYS A 40 -0.06 33.97 22.35
C CYS A 40 -1.00 33.90 21.15
N PRO A 41 -0.55 34.17 19.90
CA PRO A 41 -1.41 34.09 18.74
C PRO A 41 -1.99 32.67 18.62
N GLN A 42 -3.28 32.55 18.92
CA GLN A 42 -4.00 31.31 18.70
C GLN A 42 -4.23 31.16 17.21
N LYS A 43 -3.64 30.11 16.63
CA LYS A 43 -3.82 29.80 15.23
C LYS A 43 -4.77 28.64 15.10
N THR A 44 -5.82 28.84 14.30
CA THR A 44 -6.66 27.74 13.84
C THR A 44 -5.99 27.12 12.62
N TYR A 45 -5.55 25.88 12.75
CA TYR A 45 -5.11 25.10 11.60
C TYR A 45 -6.28 24.30 11.06
N ARG A 46 -6.42 24.29 9.73
CA ARG A 46 -7.28 23.32 9.04
C ARG A 46 -6.41 22.14 8.64
N MET A 47 -6.77 20.96 9.11
CA MET A 47 -6.17 19.71 8.67
C MET A 47 -7.18 18.97 7.78
N LYS A 48 -6.69 18.15 6.86
CA LYS A 48 -7.54 17.16 6.19
C LYS A 48 -8.02 16.16 7.23
N ASP A 49 -9.15 15.53 6.94
CA ASP A 49 -9.61 14.41 7.75
C ASP A 49 -8.49 13.36 7.82
N ALA A 50 -8.00 13.11 9.03
CA ALA A 50 -6.89 12.20 9.27
C ALA A 50 -7.28 10.77 8.89
N ALA A 51 -8.50 10.34 9.23
CA ALA A 51 -8.98 9.00 8.90
C ALA A 51 -9.05 8.77 7.39
N VAL A 52 -9.53 9.77 6.64
CA VAL A 52 -9.54 9.70 5.17
C VAL A 52 -8.13 9.66 4.60
N THR A 53 -7.21 10.43 5.19
CA THR A 53 -5.80 10.46 4.74
C THR A 53 -5.12 9.11 5.00
N ASP A 54 -5.33 8.51 6.17
CA ASP A 54 -4.78 7.21 6.55
C ASP A 54 -5.33 6.08 5.68
N LEU A 55 -6.62 6.13 5.31
CA LEU A 55 -7.24 5.19 4.35
C LEU A 55 -6.60 5.29 2.96
N VAL A 56 -6.41 6.51 2.47
CA VAL A 56 -5.77 6.76 1.18
C VAL A 56 -4.34 6.25 1.16
N ASP A 57 -3.56 6.53 2.21
CA ASP A 57 -2.18 6.08 2.28
C ASP A 57 -2.08 4.55 2.47
N SER A 58 -2.93 3.95 3.31
CA SER A 58 -3.02 2.49 3.46
C SER A 58 -3.37 1.78 2.14
N SER A 59 -4.27 2.38 1.34
CA SER A 59 -4.66 1.81 0.05
C SER A 59 -3.49 1.75 -0.95
N ARG A 60 -2.58 2.73 -0.91
CA ARG A 60 -1.37 2.73 -1.73
C ARG A 60 -0.40 1.64 -1.31
N ASP A 61 -0.22 1.44 0.00
CA ASP A 61 0.64 0.39 0.53
C ASP A 61 0.14 -1.00 0.15
N VAL A 62 -1.17 -1.23 0.23
CA VAL A 62 -1.82 -2.47 -0.23
C VAL A 62 -1.55 -2.71 -1.72
N VAL A 63 -1.79 -1.71 -2.58
CA VAL A 63 -1.56 -1.85 -4.02
C VAL A 63 -0.09 -2.13 -4.35
N LEU A 64 0.83 -1.45 -3.68
CA LEU A 64 2.26 -1.68 -3.86
C LEU A 64 2.63 -3.13 -3.54
N VAL A 65 2.18 -3.65 -2.40
CA VAL A 65 2.50 -5.01 -1.98
C VAL A 65 1.84 -6.05 -2.89
N PHE A 66 0.58 -5.86 -3.27
CA PHE A 66 -0.08 -6.71 -4.27
C PHE A 66 0.70 -6.72 -5.59
N THR A 67 1.09 -5.55 -6.10
CA THR A 67 1.80 -5.40 -7.37
C THR A 67 3.13 -6.17 -7.36
N ILE A 68 3.88 -6.11 -6.26
CA ILE A 68 5.13 -6.86 -6.10
C ILE A 68 4.89 -8.37 -6.21
N LEU A 69 3.88 -8.88 -5.49
CA LEU A 69 3.55 -10.30 -5.50
C LEU A 69 3.04 -10.76 -6.88
N TRP A 70 2.21 -9.94 -7.51
CA TRP A 70 1.71 -10.16 -8.86
C TRP A 70 2.83 -10.24 -9.89
N LEU A 71 3.72 -9.24 -9.92
CA LEU A 71 4.82 -9.18 -10.87
C LEU A 71 5.81 -10.33 -10.69
N ASP A 72 6.10 -10.76 -9.45
CA ASP A 72 6.96 -11.93 -9.23
C ASP A 72 6.31 -13.23 -9.74
N GLY A 73 5.02 -13.43 -9.48
CA GLY A 73 4.26 -14.56 -10.01
C GLY A 73 4.24 -14.55 -11.54
N MET A 74 3.92 -13.40 -12.13
CA MET A 74 3.82 -13.21 -13.58
C MET A 74 5.16 -13.44 -14.27
N ARG A 75 6.25 -12.92 -13.72
CA ARG A 75 7.60 -13.12 -14.27
C ARG A 75 7.96 -14.60 -14.33
N ARG A 76 7.68 -15.36 -13.27
CA ARG A 76 7.92 -16.81 -13.24
C ARG A 76 7.08 -17.53 -14.29
N PHE A 77 5.79 -17.19 -14.36
CA PHE A 77 4.87 -17.75 -15.35
C PHE A 77 5.36 -17.50 -16.78
N LEU A 78 5.65 -16.25 -17.14
CA LEU A 78 6.08 -15.87 -18.49
C LEU A 78 7.41 -16.52 -18.88
N THR A 79 8.32 -16.73 -17.92
CA THR A 79 9.58 -17.42 -18.17
C THR A 79 9.35 -18.87 -18.60
N ILE A 80 8.57 -19.63 -17.82
CA ILE A 80 8.26 -21.02 -18.15
C ILE A 80 7.40 -21.11 -19.41
N TRP A 81 6.47 -20.17 -19.59
CA TRP A 81 5.62 -20.12 -20.78
C TRP A 81 6.44 -19.91 -22.04
N GLY A 82 7.36 -18.94 -22.03
CA GLY A 82 8.26 -18.68 -23.16
C GLY A 82 9.15 -19.87 -23.50
N ILE A 83 9.70 -20.56 -22.49
CA ILE A 83 10.48 -21.79 -22.68
C ILE A 83 9.62 -22.89 -23.32
N ASN A 84 8.41 -23.11 -22.82
CA ASN A 84 7.49 -24.11 -23.36
C ASN A 84 7.10 -23.79 -24.82
N GLN A 85 6.89 -22.51 -25.16
CA GLN A 85 6.62 -22.12 -26.56
C GLN A 85 7.82 -22.37 -27.46
N ALA A 86 9.02 -21.93 -27.07
CA ALA A 86 10.24 -22.17 -27.83
C ALA A 86 10.50 -23.67 -28.05
N TYR A 87 10.22 -24.51 -27.04
CA TYR A 87 10.30 -25.97 -27.18
C TYR A 87 9.34 -26.50 -28.25
N LYS A 88 8.06 -26.10 -28.22
CA LYS A 88 7.06 -26.50 -29.21
C LYS A 88 7.44 -26.08 -30.63
N GLU A 89 7.98 -24.88 -30.80
CA GLU A 89 8.43 -24.36 -32.10
C GLU A 89 9.69 -25.08 -32.62
N SER A 90 10.56 -25.55 -31.72
CA SER A 90 11.80 -26.23 -32.10
C SER A 90 11.62 -27.64 -32.69
N GLY A 91 10.41 -28.21 -32.62
CA GLY A 91 10.03 -29.43 -33.32
C GLY A 91 10.94 -30.63 -33.07
N GLN A 92 11.45 -30.84 -31.84
CA GLN A 92 12.33 -31.98 -31.52
C GLN A 92 11.62 -33.33 -31.73
N SER A 93 11.74 -33.85 -32.95
CA SER A 93 11.34 -35.18 -33.40
C SER A 93 12.44 -36.23 -33.23
N ASN A 94 13.66 -35.90 -32.79
CA ASN A 94 14.75 -36.89 -32.75
C ASN A 94 15.54 -36.85 -31.44
N ASN A 95 15.11 -37.69 -30.50
CA ASN A 95 15.92 -38.69 -29.79
C ASN A 95 17.32 -38.26 -29.27
N SER A 96 17.38 -37.59 -28.10
CA SER A 96 18.42 -37.80 -27.06
C SER A 96 18.28 -36.85 -25.84
N MET A 97 17.06 -36.53 -25.40
CA MET A 97 16.81 -35.79 -24.15
C MET A 97 15.54 -36.36 -23.51
N SER A 98 15.51 -36.43 -22.18
CA SER A 98 14.52 -37.20 -21.40
C SER A 98 13.06 -36.89 -21.80
N VAL A 99 12.23 -37.92 -21.89
CA VAL A 99 10.76 -37.85 -22.08
C VAL A 99 10.08 -37.00 -20.97
N ASP A 100 10.78 -36.71 -19.87
CA ASP A 100 10.27 -35.97 -18.70
C ASP A 100 10.16 -34.44 -18.90
N ASP A 101 10.91 -33.83 -19.82
CA ASP A 101 11.02 -32.36 -19.89
C ASP A 101 9.73 -31.62 -20.29
N PRO A 102 8.94 -32.07 -21.31
CA PRO A 102 7.73 -31.37 -21.73
C PRO A 102 6.57 -31.51 -20.72
N VAL A 103 6.45 -32.69 -20.09
CA VAL A 103 5.44 -32.96 -19.07
C VAL A 103 5.70 -32.10 -17.84
N LYS A 104 6.95 -32.02 -17.41
CA LYS A 104 7.37 -31.19 -16.28
C LYS A 104 7.13 -29.69 -16.52
N LEU A 105 7.37 -29.18 -17.73
CA LEU A 105 7.06 -27.79 -18.06
C LEU A 105 5.55 -27.51 -18.03
N ALA A 106 4.73 -28.45 -18.48
CA ALA A 106 3.28 -28.32 -18.42
C ALA A 106 2.76 -28.31 -16.98
N GLU A 107 3.28 -29.20 -16.12
CA GLU A 107 2.98 -29.21 -14.69
C GLU A 107 3.39 -27.89 -14.01
N GLN A 108 4.59 -27.38 -14.29
CA GLN A 108 5.04 -26.09 -13.77
C GLN A 108 4.15 -24.93 -14.21
N LEU A 109 3.67 -24.93 -15.46
CA LEU A 109 2.72 -23.92 -15.93
C LEU A 109 1.38 -24.01 -15.24
N TYR A 110 0.90 -25.21 -14.97
CA TYR A 110 -0.33 -25.43 -14.20
C TYR A 110 -0.18 -24.87 -12.78
N ASP A 111 0.92 -25.19 -12.10
CA ASP A 111 1.19 -24.71 -10.75
C ASP A 111 1.33 -23.18 -10.70
N LEU A 112 2.02 -22.58 -11.67
CA LEU A 112 2.16 -21.12 -11.76
C LEU A 112 0.85 -20.42 -12.12
N SER A 113 0.00 -21.07 -12.91
CA SER A 113 -1.36 -20.57 -13.19
C SER A 113 -2.22 -20.59 -11.92
N SER A 114 -2.18 -21.68 -11.18
CA SER A 114 -2.83 -21.83 -9.88
C SER A 114 -2.33 -20.78 -8.88
N LEU A 115 -1.01 -20.53 -8.84
CA LEU A 115 -0.38 -19.49 -8.01
C LEU A 115 -0.92 -18.09 -8.36
N LEU A 116 -0.88 -17.70 -9.63
CA LEU A 116 -1.37 -16.39 -10.10
C LEU A 116 -2.85 -16.18 -9.76
N LYS A 117 -3.66 -17.21 -9.98
CA LYS A 117 -5.08 -17.18 -9.62
C LYS A 117 -5.29 -17.10 -8.10
N GLY A 118 -4.44 -17.77 -7.33
CA GLY A 118 -4.38 -17.63 -5.87
C GLY A 118 -4.09 -16.20 -5.44
N ILE A 119 -3.07 -15.58 -6.03
CA ILE A 119 -2.69 -14.19 -5.76
C ILE A 119 -3.86 -13.23 -6.04
N TYR A 120 -4.50 -13.34 -7.21
CA TYR A 120 -5.63 -12.50 -7.57
C TYR A 120 -6.87 -12.77 -6.69
N THR A 121 -7.10 -14.03 -6.32
CA THR A 121 -8.21 -14.40 -5.41
C THR A 121 -8.01 -13.82 -4.02
N GLY A 122 -6.78 -13.81 -3.50
CA GLY A 122 -6.45 -13.16 -2.24
C GLY A 122 -6.71 -11.64 -2.26
N LEU A 123 -6.42 -10.98 -3.39
CA LEU A 123 -6.80 -9.57 -3.60
C LEU A 123 -8.33 -9.40 -3.58
N ARG A 124 -9.08 -10.23 -4.33
CA ARG A 124 -10.54 -10.12 -4.38
C ARG A 124 -11.18 -10.25 -3.00
N HIS A 125 -10.76 -11.23 -2.20
CA HIS A 125 -11.26 -11.37 -0.83
C HIS A 125 -10.91 -10.18 0.06
N PHE A 126 -9.71 -9.60 -0.10
CA PHE A 126 -9.37 -8.38 0.61
C PHE A 126 -10.26 -7.21 0.19
N CYS A 127 -10.47 -7.04 -1.10
CA CYS A 127 -11.34 -6.03 -1.68
C CYS A 127 -12.80 -6.16 -1.21
N GLU A 128 -13.31 -7.40 -1.11
CA GLU A 128 -14.62 -7.70 -0.50
C GLU A 128 -14.69 -7.24 0.96
N GLU A 129 -13.63 -7.44 1.77
CA GLU A 129 -13.59 -7.02 3.18
C GLU A 129 -13.63 -5.51 3.38
N ILE A 130 -13.08 -4.74 2.44
CA ILE A 130 -13.04 -3.28 2.51
C ILE A 130 -14.11 -2.63 1.64
N GLU A 131 -15.00 -3.43 1.03
CA GLU A 131 -16.12 -3.00 0.18
C GLU A 131 -15.68 -2.12 -1.01
N VAL A 132 -14.58 -2.51 -1.66
CA VAL A 132 -14.03 -1.79 -2.83
C VAL A 132 -13.81 -2.77 -3.98
N GLU A 133 -14.10 -2.35 -5.21
CA GLU A 133 -13.80 -3.15 -6.40
C GLU A 133 -12.28 -3.22 -6.65
N PRO A 134 -11.72 -4.40 -7.00
CA PRO A 134 -10.30 -4.55 -7.30
C PRO A 134 -9.77 -3.52 -8.30
N GLU A 135 -10.52 -3.22 -9.36
CA GLU A 135 -10.12 -2.27 -10.39
C GLU A 135 -10.01 -0.85 -9.84
N SER A 136 -10.89 -0.47 -8.91
CA SER A 136 -10.86 0.84 -8.26
C SER A 136 -9.64 0.97 -7.35
N LEU A 137 -9.31 -0.09 -6.61
CA LEU A 137 -8.12 -0.11 -5.77
C LEU A 137 -6.83 -0.09 -6.62
N LEU A 138 -6.75 -0.93 -7.64
CA LEU A 138 -5.59 -1.04 -8.53
C LEU A 138 -5.39 0.16 -9.45
N ALA A 139 -6.36 1.08 -9.54
CA ALA A 139 -6.21 2.36 -10.26
C ALA A 139 -5.05 3.22 -9.73
N TRP A 140 -4.56 2.98 -8.51
CA TRP A 140 -3.31 3.58 -8.02
C TRP A 140 -2.09 3.23 -8.89
N TYR A 141 -2.11 2.08 -9.57
CA TYR A 141 -1.04 1.64 -10.47
C TYR A 141 -1.61 0.96 -11.72
N PRO A 142 -2.09 1.72 -12.72
CA PRO A 142 -2.77 1.17 -13.89
C PRO A 142 -2.03 0.08 -14.69
N PRO A 143 -0.69 0.03 -14.78
CA PRO A 143 -0.01 -1.05 -15.50
C PRO A 143 -0.38 -2.46 -15.03
N VAL A 144 -0.66 -2.66 -13.73
CA VAL A 144 -1.06 -3.99 -13.22
C VAL A 144 -2.41 -4.46 -13.75
N LEU A 145 -3.30 -3.53 -14.10
CA LEU A 145 -4.59 -3.87 -14.72
C LEU A 145 -4.37 -4.44 -16.13
N ASN A 146 -3.42 -3.89 -16.88
CA ASN A 146 -3.06 -4.42 -18.20
C ASN A 146 -2.46 -5.84 -18.07
N ASP A 147 -1.65 -6.07 -17.04
CA ASP A 147 -1.05 -7.38 -16.77
C ASP A 147 -2.11 -8.43 -16.38
N ILE A 148 -3.09 -8.05 -15.56
CA ILE A 148 -4.25 -8.89 -15.21
C ILE A 148 -5.07 -9.20 -16.47
N ASP A 149 -5.32 -8.20 -17.31
CA ASP A 149 -6.05 -8.36 -18.56
C ASP A 149 -5.34 -9.30 -19.54
N LEU A 150 -4.01 -9.21 -19.63
CA LEU A 150 -3.17 -10.12 -20.43
C LEU A 150 -3.31 -11.59 -20.00
N LEU A 151 -3.51 -11.82 -18.70
CA LEU A 151 -3.61 -13.15 -18.10
C LEU A 151 -5.05 -13.57 -17.80
N ARG A 152 -6.06 -12.83 -18.29
CA ARG A 152 -7.47 -13.06 -17.97
C ARG A 152 -7.93 -14.47 -18.30
N ASP A 153 -7.55 -15.01 -19.46
CA ASP A 153 -7.89 -16.37 -19.86
C ASP A 153 -7.38 -17.43 -18.86
N ILE A 154 -6.24 -17.17 -18.21
CA ILE A 154 -5.68 -18.06 -17.18
C ILE A 154 -6.46 -17.91 -15.87
N LEU A 155 -6.78 -16.68 -15.48
CA LEU A 155 -7.55 -16.40 -14.27
C LEU A 155 -8.96 -17.00 -14.34
N ASP A 156 -9.58 -16.95 -15.51
CA ASP A 156 -10.92 -17.47 -15.78
C ASP A 156 -10.94 -18.95 -16.17
N SER A 157 -9.76 -19.56 -16.36
CA SER A 157 -9.65 -20.99 -16.66
C SER A 157 -10.21 -21.88 -15.55
N GLY A 158 -10.46 -23.15 -15.85
CA GLY A 158 -10.88 -24.16 -14.88
C GLY A 158 -9.81 -24.56 -13.85
N ILE A 159 -8.59 -24.01 -13.93
CA ILE A 159 -7.51 -24.29 -12.97
C ILE A 159 -7.93 -23.72 -11.60
N PRO A 160 -7.85 -24.50 -10.51
CA PRO A 160 -8.15 -24.00 -9.18
C PRO A 160 -7.09 -22.98 -8.74
N ALA A 161 -7.52 -22.02 -7.91
CA ALA A 161 -6.60 -21.08 -7.27
C ALA A 161 -5.79 -21.78 -6.17
N SER A 162 -4.50 -21.49 -6.03
CA SER A 162 -3.73 -21.94 -4.87
C SER A 162 -4.29 -21.30 -3.61
N GLU A 163 -4.74 -22.16 -2.68
CA GLU A 163 -5.31 -21.75 -1.41
C GLU A 163 -4.23 -21.10 -0.52
N GLU A 164 -3.01 -21.61 -0.56
CA GLU A 164 -1.86 -21.08 0.18
C GLU A 164 -1.53 -19.66 -0.28
N ALA A 165 -1.47 -19.43 -1.60
CA ALA A 165 -1.18 -18.13 -2.17
C ALA A 165 -2.29 -17.11 -1.87
N SER A 166 -3.56 -17.53 -1.99
CA SER A 166 -4.71 -16.69 -1.65
C SER A 166 -4.68 -16.25 -0.19
N LYS A 167 -4.46 -17.19 0.75
CA LYS A 167 -4.35 -16.90 2.19
C LYS A 167 -3.16 -16.01 2.50
N LEU A 168 -2.01 -16.25 1.87
CA LEU A 168 -0.81 -15.44 2.07
C LEU A 168 -1.07 -13.99 1.65
N VAL A 169 -1.58 -13.78 0.42
CA VAL A 169 -1.89 -12.43 -0.08
C VAL A 169 -2.88 -11.76 0.84
N LEU A 170 -4.02 -12.38 1.14
CA LEU A 170 -5.02 -11.81 2.02
C LEU A 170 -4.44 -11.38 3.38
N THR A 171 -3.61 -12.23 3.98
CA THR A 171 -2.96 -11.95 5.27
C THR A 171 -2.02 -10.75 5.17
N VAL A 172 -1.19 -10.70 4.13
CA VAL A 172 -0.23 -9.61 3.92
C VAL A 172 -0.94 -8.29 3.63
N LEU A 173 -2.00 -8.30 2.82
CA LEU A 173 -2.77 -7.08 2.53
C LEU A 173 -3.47 -6.55 3.79
N ARG A 174 -4.05 -7.44 4.60
CA ARG A 174 -4.62 -7.07 5.92
C ARG A 174 -3.60 -6.45 6.86
N GLN A 175 -2.35 -6.93 6.88
CA GLN A 175 -1.28 -6.35 7.69
C GLN A 175 -0.89 -4.94 7.24
N ARG A 176 -1.03 -4.63 5.94
CA ARG A 176 -0.76 -3.30 5.38
C ARG A 176 -1.94 -2.35 5.53
N TRP A 177 -3.14 -2.90 5.67
CA TRP A 177 -4.34 -2.13 5.93
C TRP A 177 -4.41 -1.68 7.40
N GLN A 178 -3.65 -0.64 7.74
CA GLN A 178 -3.55 -0.07 9.10
C GLN A 178 -4.81 0.72 9.52
N ALA A 179 -5.74 0.97 8.59
CA ALA A 179 -6.92 1.78 8.84
C ALA A 179 -7.99 1.12 9.76
N LYS A 180 -7.76 -0.09 10.28
CA LYS A 180 -8.73 -0.76 11.17
C LYS A 180 -8.87 -0.12 12.55
N ASP A 181 -7.93 0.74 12.97
CA ASP A 181 -7.92 1.34 14.31
C ASP A 181 -8.45 2.79 14.35
N ALA A 182 -9.02 3.31 13.25
CA ALA A 182 -9.53 4.69 13.17
C ALA A 182 -10.98 4.88 13.69
N HIS A 183 -11.49 3.95 14.52
CA HIS A 183 -12.83 4.01 15.12
C HIS A 183 -12.79 3.95 16.64
#